data_AF-A0A182VLX5-F1
#
_entry.id   AF-A0A182VLX5-F1
#
_cell.length_a   1.000
_cell.length_b   1.000
_cell.length_c   1.000
_cell.angle_alpha   90.00
_cell.angle_beta   90.00
_cell.angle_gamma   90.00
#
_symmetry.space_group_name_H-M   'P 1'
#
loop_
_entity.id
_entity.type
_entity.pdbx_description
1 polymer ?
#
loop_
_entity_poly.entity_id
_entity_poly.type
_entity_poly.pdbx_seq_one_letter_code
_entity_poly.pdbx_strand_id
1 'polypeptide(L)'
;MTLLYVQGWLFTAGQRGKPKLVIENNSYFRTKGDSLRAYWSCSFYKSKKCRSKLVTHRGSHTVKYTHRPHTHPDEYSDTSSVTPLDADIDEFYIRDGKDCLA
;
A
#
# COMPACT_ATOMS: atom_id res chain seq x y z
N MET A 1 5.70 16.34 8.38
CA MET A 1 4.80 15.26 7.93
C MET A 1 4.65 15.39 6.43
N THR A 2 5.13 14.44 5.64
CA THR A 2 5.07 14.52 4.18
C THR A 2 3.77 13.88 3.69
N LEU A 3 2.98 14.65 2.97
CA LEU A 3 1.80 14.20 2.26
C LEU A 3 2.14 14.17 0.78
N LEU A 4 1.81 13.07 0.12
CA LEU A 4 1.97 12.88 -1.31
C LEU A 4 0.58 12.81 -1.93
N TYR A 5 0.34 13.60 -2.96
CA TYR A 5 -0.86 13.52 -3.77
C TYR A 5 -0.60 12.57 -4.95
N VAL A 6 -1.49 11.62 -5.17
CA VAL A 6 -1.44 10.71 -6.33
C VAL A 6 -2.62 10.99 -7.25
N GLN A 7 -2.45 10.83 -8.55
CA GLN A 7 -3.57 11.02 -9.50
C GLN A 7 -4.53 9.85 -9.52
N GLY A 8 -4.05 8.66 -9.18
CA GLY A 8 -4.84 7.44 -9.07
C GLY A 8 -4.09 6.40 -8.26
N TRP A 9 -4.78 5.32 -7.93
CA TRP A 9 -4.19 4.20 -7.19
C TRP A 9 -3.65 3.17 -8.16
N LEU A 10 -2.37 2.87 -8.06
CA LEU A 10 -1.75 1.77 -8.80
C LEU A 10 -1.67 0.55 -7.88
N PHE A 11 -2.31 -0.54 -8.28
CA PHE A 11 -2.21 -1.81 -7.58
C PHE A 11 -1.43 -2.83 -8.40
N THR A 12 -0.81 -3.77 -7.71
CA THR A 12 -0.13 -4.91 -8.33
C THR A 12 -0.39 -6.18 -7.54
N ALA A 13 -0.43 -7.32 -8.21
CA ALA A 13 -0.61 -8.59 -7.55
C ALA A 13 0.62 -8.97 -6.72
N GLY A 14 0.42 -9.30 -5.44
CA GLY A 14 1.43 -9.97 -4.63
C GLY A 14 1.58 -11.45 -4.99
N GLN A 15 2.62 -12.08 -4.45
CA GLN A 15 2.92 -13.51 -4.70
C GLN A 15 1.78 -14.49 -4.33
N ARG A 16 0.81 -14.06 -3.52
CA ARG A 16 -0.37 -14.84 -3.09
C ARG A 16 -1.67 -14.30 -3.68
N GLY A 17 -1.60 -13.52 -4.77
CA GLY A 17 -2.77 -12.89 -5.40
C GLY A 17 -3.36 -11.71 -4.63
N LYS A 18 -2.88 -11.43 -3.39
CA LYS A 18 -3.33 -10.27 -2.64
C LYS A 18 -2.85 -8.97 -3.30
N PRO A 19 -3.74 -7.99 -3.51
CA PRO A 19 -3.36 -6.72 -4.10
C PRO A 19 -2.43 -5.92 -3.18
N LYS A 20 -1.40 -5.32 -3.78
CA LYS A 20 -0.42 -4.42 -3.15
C LYS A 20 -0.54 -3.04 -3.77
N LEU A 21 -0.50 -2.01 -2.95
CA LEU A 21 -0.51 -0.62 -3.41
C LEU A 21 0.91 -0.21 -3.80
N VAL A 22 1.09 0.35 -4.99
CA VAL A 22 2.37 0.89 -5.46
C VAL A 22 2.35 2.40 -5.31
N ILE A 23 3.32 2.92 -4.54
CA ILE A 23 3.51 4.35 -4.35
C ILE A 23 4.95 4.70 -4.68
N GLU A 24 5.14 5.72 -5.52
CA GLU A 24 6.41 6.08 -6.13
C GLU A 24 7.01 4.86 -6.85
N ASN A 25 7.99 4.17 -6.26
CA ASN A 25 8.68 3.05 -6.90
C ASN A 25 8.71 1.77 -6.04
N ASN A 26 7.83 1.71 -5.04
CA ASN A 26 7.84 0.65 -4.03
C ASN A 26 6.43 0.11 -3.83
N SER A 27 6.29 -1.21 -3.68
CA SER A 27 5.01 -1.81 -3.29
C SER A 27 4.82 -1.86 -1.77
N TYR A 28 3.56 -1.71 -1.38
CA TYR A 28 3.10 -1.70 0.00
C TYR A 28 1.92 -2.65 0.13
N PHE A 29 1.92 -3.43 1.22
CA PHE A 29 0.80 -4.29 1.56
C PHE A 29 -0.03 -3.67 2.68
N ARG A 30 -1.35 -3.86 2.59
CA ARG A 30 -2.26 -3.46 3.66
C ARG A 30 -1.98 -4.28 4.91
N THR A 31 -1.81 -3.59 6.03
CA THR A 31 -1.64 -4.19 7.36
C THR A 31 -2.91 -4.13 8.17
N LYS A 32 -3.56 -2.97 8.20
CA LYS A 32 -4.81 -2.70 8.90
C LYS A 32 -5.62 -1.73 8.07
N GLY A 33 -6.93 -1.73 8.23
CA GLY A 33 -7.77 -0.68 7.67
C GLY A 33 -9.06 -0.53 8.45
N ASP A 34 -9.54 0.70 8.45
CA ASP A 34 -10.79 1.17 9.02
C ASP A 34 -11.63 1.76 7.90
N SER A 35 -12.91 2.00 8.18
CA SER A 35 -13.89 2.61 7.25
C SER A 35 -13.47 3.95 6.64
N LEU A 36 -12.44 4.59 7.19
CA LEU A 36 -11.93 5.89 6.76
C LEU A 36 -10.46 5.85 6.32
N ARG A 37 -9.65 4.89 6.80
CA ARG A 37 -8.19 4.91 6.64
C ARG A 37 -7.63 3.52 6.45
N ALA A 38 -6.66 3.37 5.56
CA ALA A 38 -5.94 2.12 5.37
C ALA A 38 -4.46 2.33 5.68
N TYR A 39 -3.88 1.39 6.44
CA TYR A 39 -2.50 1.39 6.88
C TYR A 39 -1.69 0.43 6.05
N TRP A 40 -0.63 0.94 5.44
CA TRP A 40 0.20 0.22 4.49
C TRP A 40 1.63 0.16 4.98
N SER A 41 2.26 -1.00 4.82
CA SER A 41 3.68 -1.20 5.11
C SER A 41 4.40 -1.66 3.86
N CYS A 42 5.65 -1.22 3.69
CA CYS A 42 6.45 -1.61 2.53
C CYS A 42 6.60 -3.13 2.47
N SER A 43 6.49 -3.72 1.29
CA SER A 43 6.62 -5.17 1.07
C SER A 43 7.95 -5.75 1.54
N PHE A 44 9.02 -4.95 1.55
CA PHE A 44 10.32 -5.33 2.09
C PHE A 44 10.45 -5.18 3.62
N TYR A 45 9.36 -4.94 4.34
CA TYR A 45 9.36 -4.87 5.81
C TYR A 45 9.97 -6.14 6.44
N LYS A 46 9.61 -7.33 5.94
CA LYS A 46 10.17 -8.60 6.43
C LYS A 46 11.53 -8.91 5.81
N SER A 47 11.69 -8.72 4.50
CA SER A 47 12.89 -9.17 3.78
C SER A 47 14.11 -8.24 3.94
N LYS A 48 13.92 -6.92 4.00
CA LYS A 48 15.01 -5.92 4.13
C LYS A 48 14.91 -5.08 5.40
N LYS A 49 14.05 -5.46 6.35
CA LYS A 49 13.75 -4.70 7.58
C LYS A 49 13.32 -3.25 7.30
N CYS A 50 12.69 -3.01 6.16
CA CYS A 50 12.25 -1.67 5.77
C CYS A 50 11.17 -1.17 6.71
N ARG A 51 11.33 0.03 7.28
CA ARG A 51 10.34 0.61 8.20
C ARG A 51 9.37 1.57 7.53
N SER A 52 9.44 1.70 6.20
CA SER A 52 8.56 2.61 5.45
C SER A 52 7.09 2.22 5.61
N LYS A 53 6.28 3.21 5.98
CA LYS A 53 4.86 3.08 6.32
C LYS A 53 4.09 4.31 5.88
N LEU A 54 2.90 4.07 5.35
CA LEU A 54 2.00 5.12 4.89
C LEU A 54 0.55 4.81 5.24
N VAL A 55 -0.27 5.85 5.18
CA VAL A 55 -1.70 5.80 5.46
C VAL A 55 -2.44 6.49 4.33
N THR A 56 -3.47 5.85 3.80
CA THR A 56 -4.39 6.42 2.82
C THR A 56 -5.73 6.71 3.48
N HIS A 57 -6.47 7.67 2.92
CA HIS A 57 -7.77 8.08 3.42
C HIS A 57 -8.86 7.82 2.37
N ARG A 58 -10.02 7.31 2.81
CA ARG A 58 -11.18 7.07 1.95
C ARG A 58 -11.66 8.38 1.33
N GLY A 59 -11.92 8.36 0.03
CA GLY A 59 -12.35 9.55 -0.73
C GLY A 59 -11.26 10.61 -0.94
N SER A 60 -9.99 10.30 -0.64
CA SER A 60 -8.88 11.23 -0.84
C SER A 60 -7.70 10.54 -1.49
N HIS A 61 -7.19 11.09 -2.60
CA HIS A 61 -5.99 10.59 -3.28
C HIS A 61 -4.69 11.07 -2.63
N THR A 62 -4.70 11.14 -1.29
CA THR A 62 -3.56 11.59 -0.51
C THR A 62 -2.99 10.45 0.30
N VAL A 63 -1.67 10.34 0.22
CA VAL A 63 -0.86 9.37 0.94
C VAL A 63 -0.10 10.11 2.02
N LYS A 64 -0.32 9.73 3.27
CA LYS A 64 0.41 10.28 4.40
C LYS A 64 1.50 9.32 4.83
N TYR A 65 2.75 9.73 4.72
CA TYR A 65 3.88 8.93 5.22
C TYR A 65 3.97 9.04 6.74
N THR A 66 3.83 7.90 7.41
CA THR A 66 4.16 7.76 8.84
C THR A 66 5.66 7.58 9.02
N HIS A 67 6.29 6.84 8.09
CA HIS A 67 7.74 6.68 8.02
C HIS A 67 8.12 6.62 6.54
N ARG A 68 8.87 7.61 6.05
CA ARG A 68 9.23 7.73 4.64
C ARG A 68 10.52 6.97 4.23
N PRO A 69 11.60 6.96 5.04
CA PRO A 69 12.86 6.42 4.52
C PRO A 69 12.80 4.90 4.35
N HIS A 70 13.32 4.45 3.20
CA HIS A 70 13.53 3.05 2.86
C HIS A 70 14.98 2.65 3.18
N THR A 71 15.18 1.41 3.60
CA THR A 71 16.51 0.82 3.89
C THR A 71 17.02 -0.03 2.73
N HIS A 72 16.42 0.11 1.56
CA HIS A 72 16.70 -0.66 0.36
C HIS A 72 16.48 0.22 -0.87
N PRO A 73 17.09 -0.11 -2.02
CA PRO A 73 16.79 0.53 -3.29
C PRO A 73 15.35 0.26 -3.72
N ASP A 74 14.86 1.07 -4.66
CA ASP A 74 13.52 0.96 -5.22
C ASP A 74 13.25 -0.42 -5.82
N GLU A 75 12.04 -0.92 -5.60
CA GLU A 75 11.62 -2.22 -6.13
C GLU A 75 11.49 -2.19 -7.66
N TYR A 76 10.94 -1.10 -8.15
CA TYR A 76 10.67 -0.86 -9.56
C TYR A 76 11.54 0.31 -10.02
N SER A 77 12.20 0.18 -11.16
CA SER A 77 12.85 1.34 -11.78
C SER A 77 11.82 2.35 -12.29
N ASP A 78 10.66 1.85 -12.70
CA ASP A 78 9.54 2.62 -13.24
C ASP A 78 8.20 1.98 -12.86
N THR A 79 7.22 2.80 -12.49
CA THR A 79 5.84 2.34 -12.25
C THR A 79 5.18 1.73 -13.49
N SER A 80 5.63 2.11 -14.68
CA SER A 80 5.20 1.54 -15.96
C SER A 80 5.52 0.05 -16.10
N SER A 81 6.51 -0.46 -15.35
CA SER A 81 6.87 -1.89 -15.35
C SER A 81 5.98 -2.73 -14.43
N VAL A 82 5.16 -2.08 -13.61
CA VAL A 82 4.28 -2.75 -12.67
C VAL A 82 3.11 -3.33 -13.45
N THR A 83 2.84 -4.63 -13.29
CA THR A 83 1.60 -5.22 -13.81
C THR A 83 0.42 -4.61 -13.05
N PRO A 84 -0.42 -3.79 -13.70
CA PRO A 84 -1.55 -3.17 -13.04
C PRO A 84 -2.57 -4.25 -12.70
N LEU A 85 -3.07 -4.17 -11.48
CA LEU A 85 -4.18 -4.99 -11.02
C LEU A 85 -5.39 -4.08 -10.87
N ASP A 86 -6.51 -4.51 -11.47
CA ASP A 86 -7.80 -3.85 -11.29
C ASP A 86 -8.32 -4.19 -9.89
N ALA A 87 -8.02 -3.32 -8.94
CA ALA A 87 -8.44 -3.45 -7.54
C ALA A 87 -8.98 -2.11 -7.09
N ASP A 88 -10.12 -2.12 -6.40
CA ASP A 88 -10.73 -0.90 -5.91
C ASP A 88 -10.18 -0.55 -4.52
N ILE A 89 -9.78 0.71 -4.32
CA ILE A 89 -9.20 1.10 -3.03
C ILE A 89 -10.23 1.02 -1.89
N ASP A 90 -11.53 1.10 -2.19
CA ASP A 90 -12.59 1.09 -1.19
C ASP A 90 -12.64 -0.25 -0.45
N GLU A 91 -12.30 -1.35 -1.12
CA GLU A 91 -12.18 -2.68 -0.53
C GLU A 91 -11.16 -2.71 0.62
N PHE A 92 -10.17 -1.82 0.60
CA PHE A 92 -9.14 -1.72 1.64
C PHE A 92 -9.56 -0.86 2.84
N TYR A 93 -10.65 -0.11 2.74
CA TYR A 93 -11.25 0.62 3.86
C TYR A 93 -12.32 -0.19 4.59
N ILE A 94 -12.67 -1.39 4.12
CA ILE A 94 -13.57 -2.27 4.87
C ILE A 94 -12.85 -2.69 6.16
N ARG A 95 -13.46 -2.43 7.33
CA ARG A 95 -12.97 -3.00 8.60
C ARG A 95 -12.86 -4.50 8.40
N ASP A 96 -11.74 -5.10 8.79
CA ASP A 96 -11.63 -6.56 8.86
C ASP A 96 -12.60 -7.04 9.95
N GLY A 97 -13.88 -7.09 9.58
CA GLY A 97 -14.89 -7.82 10.28
C GLY A 97 -14.54 -9.25 10.00
N LYS A 98 -13.76 -9.83 10.91
CA LYS A 98 -13.68 -11.26 11.18
C LYS A 98 -14.72 -12.04 10.37
N ASP A 99 -14.31 -12.52 9.21
CA ASP A 99 -14.59 -13.90 8.87
C ASP A 99 -13.88 -14.73 9.94
N CYS A 100 -14.69 -15.15 10.89
CA CYS A 100 -14.40 -16.18 11.86
C CYS A 100 -14.67 -17.55 11.21
N LEU A 101 -13.94 -18.56 11.68
CA LEU A 101 -14.11 -20.03 11.54
C LEU A 101 -13.48 -20.70 10.30
N ALA A 102 -12.34 -21.36 10.55
CA ALA A 102 -12.33 -22.78 10.94
C ALA A 102 -11.14 -23.07 11.86
#